data_AF-A0A496PXM8-F1
#
_entry.id   AF-A0A496PXM8-F1
#
_cell.length_a   1.000
_cell.length_b   1.000
_cell.length_c   1.000
_cell.angle_alpha   90.00
_cell.angle_beta   90.00
_cell.angle_gamma   90.00
#
_symmetry.space_group_name_H-M   'P 1'
#
loop_
_entity.id
_entity.type
_entity.pdbx_description
1 polymer ?
#
loop_
_entity_poly.entity_id
_entity_poly.type
_entity_poly.pdbx_seq_one_letter_code
_entity_poly.pdbx_strand_id
1 'polypeptide(L)'
;TNSLVILALPAFVGRTADWKSWLAVMAGGIPGLAWLLFLNTTLYGSPLTTGYGSILPLLKTEYLVPNLRHFAIWLTILFTPLLTWPFLGSTLLGRSLRQKSLPLVLWAAPFLVFFSFYSFSSNDWWFTRFLLPAMPACVIGSALVLHEAAQRWLSDRAKRWAPWILTGIVAVSHLAIVNWKGADNIRQGHIVYQQTGAWIDEHTEEGDGILCMQFSGSLRYYTENRPILRFDFLDEPSWRAIVSTARSKQIGIYAVLYFLETESGEALGIRAPGDWREAARFPYATVFKLNLGLMD
;
A
#
# COMPACT_ATOMS: atom_id res chain seq x y z
N THR A 1 0.98 0.94 -10.31
CA THR A 1 -0.05 -0.13 -10.17
C THR A 1 -1.00 -0.19 -11.35
N ASN A 2 -1.56 0.94 -11.84
CA ASN A 2 -2.55 0.94 -12.93
C ASN A 2 -2.04 0.37 -14.27
N SER A 3 -0.76 0.56 -14.62
CA SER A 3 -0.20 0.06 -15.88
C SER A 3 -0.09 -1.47 -15.94
N LEU A 4 -0.04 -2.16 -14.80
CA LEU A 4 -0.02 -3.64 -14.75
C LEU A 4 -1.39 -4.23 -15.11
N VAL A 5 -2.48 -3.47 -14.98
CA VAL A 5 -3.81 -3.86 -15.46
C VAL A 5 -3.81 -3.98 -16.99
N ILE A 6 -3.00 -3.18 -17.70
CA ILE A 6 -2.85 -3.28 -19.16
C ILE A 6 -2.21 -4.62 -19.54
N LEU A 7 -1.26 -5.11 -18.73
CA LEU A 7 -0.67 -6.44 -18.89
C LEU A 7 -1.61 -7.59 -18.48
N ALA A 8 -2.74 -7.28 -17.83
CA ALA A 8 -3.79 -8.24 -17.52
C ALA A 8 -4.91 -8.30 -18.58
N LEU A 9 -5.05 -7.27 -19.42
CA LEU A 9 -5.96 -7.26 -20.57
C LEU A 9 -5.75 -8.41 -21.57
N PRO A 10 -4.54 -8.99 -21.79
CA PRO A 10 -4.36 -10.29 -22.44
C PRO A 10 -5.38 -11.38 -22.09
N ALA A 11 -5.81 -11.43 -20.83
CA ALA A 11 -6.77 -12.40 -20.34
C ALA A 11 -8.14 -12.24 -21.03
N PHE A 12 -8.53 -11.00 -21.34
CA PHE A 12 -9.86 -10.66 -21.82
C PHE A 12 -9.98 -10.69 -23.36
N VAL A 13 -8.90 -10.49 -24.10
CA VAL A 13 -8.95 -10.45 -25.59
C VAL A 13 -9.02 -11.87 -26.20
N GLY A 14 -8.82 -12.92 -25.41
CA GLY A 14 -9.07 -14.29 -25.82
C GLY A 14 -8.10 -14.84 -26.88
N ARG A 15 -8.29 -16.11 -27.26
CA ARG A 15 -7.45 -16.85 -28.22
C ARG A 15 -7.57 -16.38 -29.68
N THR A 16 -8.44 -15.42 -29.94
CA THR A 16 -8.76 -14.88 -31.28
C THR A 16 -8.33 -13.43 -31.46
N ALA A 17 -7.57 -12.88 -30.50
CA ALA A 17 -7.06 -11.52 -30.57
C ALA A 17 -6.08 -11.38 -31.75
N ASP A 18 -6.51 -10.77 -32.84
CA ASP A 18 -5.57 -10.31 -33.87
C ASP A 18 -4.65 -9.21 -33.28
N TRP A 19 -3.52 -8.96 -33.91
CA TRP A 19 -2.58 -7.92 -33.48
C TRP A 19 -3.25 -6.53 -33.40
N LYS A 20 -4.35 -6.30 -34.12
CA LYS A 20 -5.11 -5.04 -34.08
C LYS A 20 -5.88 -4.89 -32.77
N SER A 21 -6.39 -5.98 -32.22
CA SER A 21 -7.07 -6.00 -30.91
C SER A 21 -6.10 -5.63 -29.78
N TRP A 22 -4.86 -6.11 -29.89
CA TRP A 22 -3.76 -5.72 -29.01
C TRP A 22 -3.39 -4.25 -29.15
N LEU A 23 -3.29 -3.75 -30.38
CA LEU A 23 -3.06 -2.33 -30.62
C LEU A 23 -4.20 -1.46 -30.09
N ALA A 24 -5.45 -1.88 -30.25
CA ALA A 24 -6.61 -1.14 -29.75
C ALA A 24 -6.60 -1.04 -28.22
N VAL A 25 -6.24 -2.14 -27.53
CA VAL A 25 -6.04 -2.16 -26.07
C VAL A 25 -4.91 -1.22 -25.66
N MET A 26 -3.75 -1.32 -26.32
CA MET A 26 -2.61 -0.45 -26.02
C MET A 26 -2.95 1.02 -26.27
N ALA A 27 -3.63 1.32 -27.38
CA ALA A 27 -4.08 2.65 -27.75
C ALA A 27 -5.09 3.21 -26.72
N GLY A 28 -6.00 2.38 -26.21
CA GLY A 28 -6.93 2.76 -25.14
C GLY A 28 -6.21 3.09 -23.82
N GLY A 29 -5.03 2.51 -23.57
CA GLY A 29 -4.19 2.82 -22.41
C GLY A 29 -3.36 4.10 -22.54
N ILE A 30 -3.16 4.62 -23.75
CA ILE A 30 -2.31 5.80 -24.01
C ILE A 30 -2.79 7.05 -23.25
N PRO A 31 -4.08 7.43 -23.23
CA PRO A 31 -4.51 8.62 -22.50
C PRO A 31 -4.20 8.55 -21.00
N GLY A 32 -4.41 7.38 -20.38
CA GLY A 32 -4.10 7.18 -18.97
C GLY A 32 -2.60 7.22 -18.68
N LEU A 33 -1.79 6.63 -19.55
CA LEU A 33 -0.33 6.70 -19.46
C LEU A 33 0.16 8.16 -19.64
N ALA A 34 -0.32 8.85 -20.67
CA ALA A 34 0.05 10.24 -20.94
C ALA A 34 -0.32 11.16 -19.76
N TRP A 35 -1.51 10.99 -19.18
CA TRP A 35 -1.93 11.73 -18.00
C TRP A 35 -1.05 11.44 -16.79
N LEU A 36 -0.68 10.18 -16.54
CA LEU A 36 0.20 9.80 -15.44
C LEU A 36 1.62 10.38 -15.62
N LEU A 37 2.17 10.33 -16.83
CA LEU A 37 3.48 10.90 -17.15
C LEU A 37 3.46 12.42 -16.99
N PHE A 38 2.38 13.08 -17.43
CA PHE A 38 2.15 14.50 -17.22
C PHE A 38 2.13 14.84 -15.73
N LEU A 39 1.30 14.17 -14.93
CA LEU A 39 1.23 14.40 -13.48
C LEU A 39 2.59 14.22 -12.79
N ASN A 40 3.30 13.13 -13.10
CA ASN A 40 4.62 12.89 -12.50
C ASN A 40 5.63 13.98 -12.90
N THR A 41 5.61 14.43 -14.15
CA THR A 41 6.50 15.51 -14.62
C THR A 41 6.14 16.84 -13.94
N THR A 42 4.86 17.15 -13.81
CA THR A 42 4.40 18.39 -13.15
C THR A 42 4.69 18.41 -11.65
N LEU A 43 4.51 17.29 -10.96
CA LEU A 43 4.66 17.22 -9.49
C LEU A 43 6.10 16.93 -9.04
N TYR A 44 6.85 16.13 -9.81
CA TYR A 44 8.14 15.57 -9.40
C TYR A 44 9.28 15.86 -10.39
N GLY A 45 9.02 16.65 -11.44
CA GLY A 45 10.02 17.06 -12.42
C GLY A 45 10.44 15.98 -13.43
N SER A 46 9.91 14.75 -13.31
CA SER A 46 10.24 13.64 -14.19
C SER A 46 9.08 12.65 -14.32
N PRO A 47 8.85 12.07 -15.51
CA PRO A 47 7.75 11.12 -15.75
C PRO A 47 7.88 9.80 -14.97
N LEU A 48 9.12 9.43 -14.59
CA LEU A 48 9.43 8.17 -13.89
C LEU A 48 9.71 8.37 -12.40
N THR A 49 9.73 9.61 -11.93
CA THR A 49 9.88 9.93 -10.52
C THR A 49 8.51 9.95 -9.87
N THR A 50 8.41 9.28 -8.73
CA THR A 50 7.20 9.27 -7.90
C THR A 50 7.44 10.11 -6.64
N GLY A 51 6.40 10.32 -5.82
CA GLY A 51 6.56 10.94 -4.49
C GLY A 51 7.50 10.19 -3.54
N TYR A 52 7.93 8.98 -3.90
CA TYR A 52 8.94 8.18 -3.17
C TYR A 52 10.31 8.16 -3.87
N GLY A 53 10.51 9.01 -4.88
CA GLY A 53 11.71 9.02 -5.72
C GLY A 53 11.66 8.01 -6.86
N SER A 54 12.83 7.50 -7.25
CA SER A 54 12.98 6.52 -8.33
C SER A 54 12.51 5.13 -7.88
N ILE A 55 11.75 4.44 -8.73
CA ILE A 55 11.25 3.09 -8.44
C ILE A 55 12.30 2.00 -8.65
N LEU A 56 13.29 2.24 -9.51
CA LEU A 56 14.27 1.22 -9.90
C LEU A 56 15.12 0.71 -8.72
N PRO A 57 15.63 1.56 -7.80
CA PRO A 57 16.36 1.09 -6.63
C PRO A 57 15.54 0.20 -5.68
N LEU A 58 14.20 0.32 -5.73
CA LEU A 58 13.27 -0.47 -4.93
C LEU A 58 12.99 -1.85 -5.54
N LEU A 59 13.41 -2.08 -6.79
CA LEU A 59 13.24 -3.33 -7.51
C LEU A 59 14.56 -4.10 -7.57
N LYS A 60 14.66 -5.21 -6.81
CA LYS A 60 15.87 -6.03 -6.77
C LYS A 60 15.56 -7.52 -6.76
N THR A 61 16.46 -8.29 -7.36
CA THR A 61 16.38 -9.76 -7.43
C THR A 61 16.50 -10.42 -6.06
N GLU A 62 17.19 -9.80 -5.11
CA GLU A 62 17.32 -10.28 -3.72
C GLU A 62 15.97 -10.41 -3.01
N TYR A 63 14.97 -9.64 -3.41
CA TYR A 63 13.64 -9.67 -2.82
C TYR A 63 12.73 -10.78 -3.38
N LEU A 64 13.10 -11.39 -4.51
CA LEU A 64 12.26 -12.36 -5.23
C LEU A 64 11.80 -13.53 -4.33
N VAL A 65 12.74 -14.24 -3.73
CA VAL A 65 12.44 -15.44 -2.92
C VAL A 65 11.73 -15.08 -1.61
N PRO A 66 12.20 -14.09 -0.81
CA PRO A 66 11.49 -13.65 0.39
C PRO A 66 10.04 -13.22 0.10
N ASN A 67 9.82 -12.44 -0.96
CA ASN A 67 8.50 -11.95 -1.33
C ASN A 67 7.57 -13.07 -1.82
N LEU A 68 8.06 -14.00 -2.65
CA LEU A 68 7.27 -15.16 -3.07
C LEU A 68 6.85 -16.02 -1.88
N ARG A 69 7.77 -16.25 -0.93
CA ARG A 69 7.45 -16.97 0.32
C ARG A 69 6.41 -16.21 1.14
N HIS A 70 6.59 -14.89 1.29
CA HIS A 70 5.65 -14.04 2.01
C HIS A 70 4.25 -14.11 1.38
N PHE A 71 4.15 -13.94 0.06
CA PHE A 71 2.87 -14.06 -0.65
C PHE A 71 2.28 -15.45 -0.53
N ALA A 72 3.04 -16.53 -0.68
CA ALA A 72 2.52 -17.89 -0.52
C ALA A 72 1.91 -18.12 0.88
N ILE A 73 2.59 -17.65 1.93
CA ILE A 73 2.12 -17.75 3.31
C ILE A 73 0.86 -16.91 3.51
N TRP A 74 0.94 -15.61 3.21
CA TRP A 74 -0.15 -14.69 3.56
C TRP A 74 -1.35 -14.80 2.65
N LEU A 75 -1.19 -15.16 1.38
CA LEU A 75 -2.34 -15.51 0.54
C LEU A 75 -3.05 -16.74 1.10
N THR A 76 -2.30 -17.76 1.55
CA THR A 76 -2.90 -18.98 2.12
C THR A 76 -3.63 -18.68 3.43
N ILE A 77 -3.06 -17.82 4.27
CA ILE A 77 -3.71 -17.38 5.51
C ILE A 77 -4.96 -16.56 5.16
N LEU A 78 -4.82 -15.46 4.41
CA LEU A 78 -5.90 -14.49 4.17
C LEU A 78 -7.03 -15.05 3.30
N PHE A 79 -6.71 -15.80 2.25
CA PHE A 79 -7.71 -16.31 1.30
C PHE A 79 -8.11 -17.76 1.57
N THR A 80 -7.60 -18.38 2.64
CA THR A 80 -7.66 -19.83 2.91
C THR A 80 -6.93 -20.67 1.85
N PRO A 81 -6.38 -21.85 2.20
CA PRO A 81 -5.74 -22.74 1.23
C PRO A 81 -6.63 -23.12 0.04
N LEU A 82 -7.96 -23.06 0.24
CA LEU A 82 -8.97 -23.43 -0.75
C LEU A 82 -9.10 -22.42 -1.90
N LEU A 83 -8.59 -21.19 -1.76
CA LEU A 83 -8.63 -20.20 -2.83
C LEU A 83 -7.25 -19.91 -3.46
N THR A 84 -6.16 -20.41 -2.91
CA THR A 84 -4.80 -20.13 -3.41
C THR A 84 -4.21 -21.25 -4.25
N TRP A 85 -4.26 -22.48 -3.75
CA TRP A 85 -3.64 -23.63 -4.39
C TRP A 85 -4.39 -24.16 -5.63
N PRO A 86 -5.74 -24.17 -5.66
CA PRO A 86 -6.46 -24.62 -6.85
C PRO A 86 -6.14 -23.76 -8.08
N PHE A 87 -6.02 -22.44 -7.91
CA PHE A 87 -5.64 -21.52 -8.98
C PHE A 87 -4.22 -21.76 -9.52
N LEU A 88 -3.24 -22.00 -8.65
CA LEU A 88 -1.88 -22.34 -9.07
C LEU A 88 -1.82 -23.71 -9.76
N GLY A 89 -2.57 -24.68 -9.24
CA GLY A 89 -2.66 -26.04 -9.77
C GLY A 89 -3.47 -26.16 -11.06
N SER A 90 -4.32 -25.18 -11.41
CA SER A 90 -5.20 -25.22 -12.59
C SER A 90 -4.43 -25.34 -13.91
N THR A 91 -3.19 -24.84 -13.93
CA THR A 91 -2.28 -24.94 -15.08
C THR A 91 -1.69 -26.35 -15.24
N LEU A 92 -1.62 -27.13 -14.16
CA LEU A 92 -1.12 -28.51 -14.16
C LEU A 92 -2.23 -29.53 -14.43
N LEU A 93 -3.50 -29.11 -14.32
CA LEU A 93 -4.68 -29.93 -14.59
C LEU A 93 -5.01 -29.99 -16.10
N GLY A 94 -5.94 -30.88 -16.47
CA GLY A 94 -6.22 -31.27 -17.86
C GLY A 94 -6.44 -30.11 -18.85
N ARG A 95 -6.24 -30.40 -20.16
CA ARG A 95 -6.20 -29.41 -21.26
C ARG A 95 -7.38 -28.42 -21.28
N SER A 96 -8.58 -28.86 -20.92
CA SER A 96 -9.77 -28.00 -20.84
C SER A 96 -9.66 -26.96 -19.73
N LEU A 97 -9.31 -27.39 -18.51
CA LEU A 97 -9.20 -26.51 -17.35
C LEU A 97 -8.05 -25.51 -17.51
N ARG A 98 -6.90 -25.96 -18.04
CA ARG A 98 -5.78 -25.09 -18.38
C ARG A 98 -6.18 -23.95 -19.31
N GLN A 99 -7.02 -24.22 -20.32
CA GLN A 99 -7.47 -23.20 -21.27
C GLN A 99 -8.40 -22.18 -20.63
N LYS A 100 -9.30 -22.62 -19.76
CA LYS A 100 -10.20 -21.74 -19.00
C LYS A 100 -9.44 -20.90 -17.97
N SER A 101 -8.38 -21.43 -17.36
CA SER A 101 -7.63 -20.73 -16.31
C SER A 101 -6.49 -19.85 -16.81
N LEU A 102 -5.96 -20.10 -18.01
CA LEU A 102 -4.81 -19.35 -18.54
C LEU A 102 -5.04 -17.83 -18.58
N PRO A 103 -6.21 -17.31 -19.02
CA PRO A 103 -6.53 -15.89 -18.89
C PRO A 103 -6.36 -15.35 -17.48
N LEU A 104 -6.90 -16.06 -16.49
CA LEU A 104 -6.88 -15.64 -15.10
C LEU A 104 -5.44 -15.61 -14.56
N VAL A 105 -4.60 -16.57 -14.96
CA VAL A 105 -3.17 -16.58 -14.65
C VAL A 105 -2.46 -15.39 -15.31
N LEU A 106 -2.75 -15.08 -16.57
CA LEU A 106 -2.19 -13.92 -17.26
C LEU A 106 -2.64 -12.58 -16.64
N TRP A 107 -3.80 -12.55 -16.00
CA TRP A 107 -4.24 -11.40 -15.20
C TRP A 107 -3.44 -11.30 -13.90
N ALA A 108 -3.34 -12.38 -13.11
CA ALA A 108 -2.70 -12.32 -11.80
C ALA A 108 -1.17 -12.21 -11.85
N ALA A 109 -0.54 -12.87 -12.83
CA ALA A 109 0.92 -13.03 -12.89
C ALA A 109 1.70 -11.71 -12.98
N PRO A 110 1.31 -10.69 -13.76
CA PRO A 110 2.03 -9.41 -13.80
C PRO A 110 2.15 -8.74 -12.43
N PHE A 111 1.09 -8.80 -11.61
CA PHE A 111 1.12 -8.25 -10.25
C PHE A 111 2.05 -9.06 -9.36
N LEU A 112 1.93 -10.39 -9.37
CA LEU A 112 2.77 -11.27 -8.58
C LEU A 112 4.26 -11.10 -8.94
N VAL A 113 4.59 -11.14 -10.23
CA VAL A 113 5.96 -11.00 -10.73
C VAL A 113 6.52 -9.64 -10.33
N PHE A 114 5.81 -8.55 -10.65
CA PHE A 114 6.29 -7.20 -10.34
C PHE A 114 6.55 -6.99 -8.85
N PHE A 115 5.57 -7.33 -8.01
CA PHE A 115 5.70 -7.12 -6.57
C PHE A 115 6.62 -8.13 -5.88
N SER A 116 6.99 -9.22 -6.55
CA SER A 116 8.04 -10.12 -6.03
C SER A 116 9.41 -9.47 -6.05
N PHE A 117 9.67 -8.47 -6.90
CA PHE A 117 10.92 -7.73 -6.90
C PHE A 117 10.90 -6.49 -6.00
N TYR A 118 9.79 -6.17 -5.32
CA TYR A 118 9.62 -4.90 -4.62
C TYR A 118 10.03 -4.98 -3.14
N SER A 119 10.80 -3.99 -2.67
CA SER A 119 11.44 -4.00 -1.34
C SER A 119 10.49 -4.12 -0.14
N PHE A 120 9.28 -3.55 -0.23
CA PHE A 120 8.34 -3.50 0.89
C PHE A 120 7.37 -4.69 0.94
N SER A 121 7.36 -5.53 -0.09
CA SER A 121 6.33 -6.57 -0.26
C SER A 121 6.32 -7.63 0.85
N SER A 122 7.45 -7.87 1.52
CA SER A 122 7.57 -8.89 2.57
C SER A 122 7.60 -8.35 4.00
N ASN A 123 7.47 -7.04 4.19
CA ASN A 123 7.62 -6.41 5.51
C ASN A 123 6.52 -6.86 6.49
N ASP A 124 5.27 -6.85 6.04
CA ASP A 124 4.08 -7.10 6.86
C ASP A 124 2.95 -7.72 6.04
N TRP A 125 2.04 -8.41 6.75
CA TRP A 125 0.94 -9.14 6.12
C TRP A 125 0.02 -8.27 5.27
N TRP A 126 -0.18 -7.00 5.63
CA TRP A 126 -1.03 -6.08 4.86
C TRP A 126 -0.39 -5.65 3.53
N PHE A 127 0.90 -5.88 3.30
CA PHE A 127 1.52 -5.64 1.99
C PHE A 127 1.07 -6.64 0.92
N THR A 128 0.39 -7.71 1.30
CA THR A 128 -0.42 -8.50 0.35
C THR A 128 -1.45 -7.67 -0.41
N ARG A 129 -1.80 -6.47 0.09
CA ARG A 129 -2.67 -5.51 -0.60
C ARG A 129 -2.18 -5.15 -2.01
N PHE A 130 -0.88 -5.25 -2.27
CA PHE A 130 -0.32 -5.03 -3.60
C PHE A 130 -0.89 -5.99 -4.65
N LEU A 131 -1.33 -7.17 -4.23
CA LEU A 131 -1.96 -8.18 -5.07
C LEU A 131 -3.49 -8.05 -5.13
N LEU A 132 -4.12 -7.05 -4.48
CA LEU A 132 -5.57 -6.84 -4.56
C LEU A 132 -6.12 -6.82 -6.00
N PRO A 133 -5.46 -6.17 -6.98
CA PRO A 133 -5.94 -6.20 -8.36
C PRO A 133 -5.93 -7.60 -9.01
N ALA A 134 -5.13 -8.54 -8.49
CA ALA A 134 -5.07 -9.92 -8.96
C ALA A 134 -6.11 -10.82 -8.28
N MET A 135 -6.71 -10.39 -7.16
CA MET A 135 -7.60 -11.23 -6.35
C MET A 135 -8.84 -11.73 -7.08
N PRO A 136 -9.53 -10.94 -7.91
CA PRO A 136 -10.69 -11.46 -8.62
C PRO A 136 -10.31 -12.64 -9.54
N ALA A 137 -9.15 -12.58 -10.19
CA ALA A 137 -8.64 -13.67 -11.02
C ALA A 137 -8.40 -14.95 -10.20
N CYS A 138 -7.78 -14.80 -9.03
CA CYS A 138 -7.53 -15.90 -8.09
C CYS A 138 -8.84 -16.54 -7.60
N VAL A 139 -9.83 -15.72 -7.22
CA VAL A 139 -11.14 -16.19 -6.73
C VAL A 139 -11.90 -16.95 -7.83
N ILE A 140 -12.00 -16.37 -9.03
CA ILE A 140 -12.68 -17.00 -10.17
C ILE A 140 -11.97 -18.30 -10.56
N GLY A 141 -10.64 -18.27 -10.60
CA GLY A 141 -9.83 -19.43 -10.95
C GLY A 141 -9.97 -20.58 -9.96
N SER A 142 -9.98 -20.26 -8.67
CA SER A 142 -10.21 -21.26 -7.62
C SER A 142 -11.64 -21.79 -7.62
N ALA A 143 -12.66 -20.94 -7.82
CA ALA A 143 -14.04 -21.38 -7.96
C ALA A 143 -14.22 -22.35 -9.15
N LEU A 144 -13.58 -22.06 -10.28
CA LEU A 144 -13.58 -22.93 -11.45
C LEU A 144 -12.97 -24.31 -11.15
N VAL A 145 -11.82 -24.35 -10.49
CA VAL A 145 -11.14 -25.62 -10.15
C VAL A 145 -11.93 -26.41 -9.13
N LEU A 146 -12.45 -25.75 -8.09
CA LEU A 146 -13.30 -26.37 -7.08
C LEU A 146 -14.60 -26.90 -7.69
N HIS A 147 -15.19 -26.19 -8.64
CA HIS A 147 -16.37 -26.65 -9.37
C HIS A 147 -16.09 -27.93 -10.15
N GLU A 148 -15.02 -27.96 -10.93
CA GLU A 148 -14.64 -29.15 -11.73
C GLU A 148 -14.29 -30.35 -10.81
N ALA A 149 -13.61 -30.11 -9.69
CA ALA A 149 -13.33 -31.13 -8.69
C ALA A 149 -14.62 -31.65 -8.03
N ALA A 150 -15.54 -30.76 -7.68
CA ALA A 150 -16.84 -31.12 -7.11
C ALA A 150 -17.68 -31.96 -8.08
N GLN A 151 -17.66 -31.64 -9.38
CA GLN A 151 -18.37 -32.44 -10.38
C GLN A 151 -17.82 -33.87 -10.48
N ARG A 152 -16.51 -34.03 -10.30
CA ARG A 152 -15.84 -35.32 -10.43
C ARG A 152 -15.93 -36.19 -9.18
N TRP A 153 -15.92 -35.60 -7.98
CA TRP A 153 -15.71 -36.35 -6.74
C TRP A 153 -16.85 -36.27 -5.72
N LEU A 154 -17.77 -35.30 -5.85
CA LEU A 154 -18.88 -35.17 -4.90
C LEU A 154 -20.16 -35.80 -5.46
N SER A 155 -20.98 -36.37 -4.56
CA SER A 155 -22.35 -36.80 -4.89
C SER A 155 -23.27 -35.60 -5.11
N ASP A 156 -24.41 -35.77 -5.80
CA ASP A 156 -25.32 -34.65 -6.08
C ASP A 156 -25.89 -33.99 -4.81
N ARG A 157 -26.10 -34.78 -3.75
CA ARG A 157 -26.47 -34.24 -2.43
C ARG A 157 -25.34 -33.39 -1.86
N ALA A 158 -24.09 -33.82 -1.96
CA ALA A 158 -22.94 -33.05 -1.47
C ALA A 158 -22.72 -31.77 -2.30
N LYS A 159 -22.90 -31.81 -3.63
CA LYS A 159 -22.82 -30.63 -4.52
C LYS A 159 -23.79 -29.52 -4.10
N ARG A 160 -25.00 -29.86 -3.65
CA ARG A 160 -26.00 -28.89 -3.17
C ARG A 160 -25.53 -28.11 -1.92
N TRP A 161 -24.78 -28.75 -1.03
CA TRP A 161 -24.33 -28.18 0.24
C TRP A 161 -22.91 -27.60 0.19
N ALA A 162 -22.08 -28.07 -0.74
CA ALA A 162 -20.70 -27.64 -0.92
C ALA A 162 -20.48 -26.10 -0.94
N PRO A 163 -21.25 -25.28 -1.68
CA PRO A 163 -21.03 -23.83 -1.68
C PRO A 163 -21.29 -23.21 -0.30
N TRP A 164 -22.33 -23.64 0.40
CA TRP A 164 -22.66 -23.15 1.73
C TRP A 164 -21.61 -23.51 2.77
N ILE A 165 -21.10 -24.74 2.73
CA ILE A 165 -20.02 -25.20 3.60
C ILE A 165 -18.74 -24.39 3.33
N LEU A 166 -18.40 -24.19 2.05
CA LEU A 166 -17.23 -23.40 1.67
C LEU A 166 -17.34 -21.95 2.16
N THR A 167 -18.49 -21.31 1.96
CA THR A 167 -18.75 -19.96 2.49
C THR A 167 -18.61 -19.91 4.01
N GLY A 168 -19.16 -20.90 4.72
CA GLY A 168 -19.01 -21.01 6.17
C GLY A 168 -17.55 -21.11 6.62
N ILE A 169 -16.76 -21.98 5.98
CA ILE A 169 -15.32 -22.12 6.26
C ILE A 169 -14.59 -20.80 6.04
N VAL A 170 -14.80 -20.16 4.89
CA VAL A 170 -14.16 -18.89 4.55
C VAL A 170 -14.53 -17.80 5.57
N ALA A 171 -15.80 -17.70 5.96
CA ALA A 171 -16.26 -16.72 6.94
C ALA A 171 -15.62 -16.93 8.31
N VAL A 172 -15.61 -18.16 8.83
CA VAL A 172 -14.98 -18.50 10.12
C VAL A 172 -13.47 -18.23 10.08
N SER A 173 -12.78 -18.62 9.00
CA SER A 173 -11.36 -18.34 8.83
C SER A 173 -11.06 -16.83 8.82
N HIS A 174 -11.88 -16.03 8.13
CA HIS A 174 -11.72 -14.58 8.11
C HIS A 174 -11.93 -13.96 9.50
N LEU A 175 -12.99 -14.36 10.22
CA LEU A 175 -13.24 -13.87 11.58
C LEU A 175 -12.08 -14.21 12.53
N ALA A 176 -11.53 -15.42 12.42
CA ALA A 176 -10.37 -15.83 13.21
C ALA A 176 -9.13 -14.97 12.90
N ILE A 177 -8.89 -14.65 11.62
CA ILE A 177 -7.75 -13.82 11.21
C ILE A 177 -7.93 -12.37 11.66
N VAL A 178 -9.12 -11.80 11.50
CA VAL A 178 -9.45 -10.44 11.96
C VAL A 178 -9.15 -10.30 13.44
N ASN A 179 -9.61 -11.26 14.25
CA ASN A 179 -9.34 -11.29 15.68
C ASN A 179 -7.83 -11.47 15.96
N TRP A 180 -7.18 -12.44 15.32
CA TRP A 180 -5.75 -12.70 15.54
C TRP A 180 -4.84 -11.51 15.18
N LYS A 181 -5.18 -10.77 14.11
CA LYS A 181 -4.41 -9.61 13.66
C LYS A 181 -4.86 -8.28 14.28
N GLY A 182 -5.87 -8.29 15.15
CA GLY A 182 -6.42 -7.07 15.73
C GLY A 182 -6.87 -6.07 14.65
N ALA A 183 -7.38 -6.57 13.52
CA ALA A 183 -7.82 -5.73 12.41
C ALA A 183 -9.09 -4.94 12.74
N ASP A 184 -9.76 -5.28 13.84
CA ASP A 184 -10.82 -4.49 14.47
C ASP A 184 -10.29 -3.21 15.14
N ASN A 185 -8.99 -3.17 15.47
CA ASN A 185 -8.37 -2.02 16.13
C ASN A 185 -7.96 -0.88 15.19
N ILE A 186 -8.37 -0.93 13.91
CA ILE A 186 -8.16 0.13 12.92
C ILE A 186 -8.70 1.48 13.44
N ARG A 187 -9.79 1.46 14.21
CA ARG A 187 -10.36 2.67 14.80
C ARG A 187 -9.37 3.41 15.70
N GLN A 188 -8.60 2.70 16.54
CA GLN A 188 -7.60 3.34 17.40
C GLN A 188 -6.42 3.86 16.58
N GLY A 189 -6.02 3.14 15.53
CA GLY A 189 -5.02 3.65 14.57
C GLY A 189 -5.47 4.89 13.81
N HIS A 190 -6.77 5.09 13.61
CA HIS A 190 -7.31 6.25 12.90
C HIS A 190 -7.62 7.44 13.80
N ILE A 191 -8.05 7.20 15.05
CA ILE A 191 -8.41 8.28 15.98
C ILE A 191 -7.21 9.16 16.31
N VAL A 192 -5.99 8.60 16.27
CA VAL A 192 -4.77 9.35 16.54
C VAL A 192 -4.60 10.52 15.59
N TYR A 193 -4.97 10.38 14.30
CA TYR A 193 -4.88 11.47 13.32
C TYR A 193 -5.79 12.65 13.67
N GLN A 194 -7.01 12.35 14.11
CA GLN A 194 -7.96 13.37 14.56
C GLN A 194 -7.49 14.02 15.86
N GLN A 195 -7.03 13.22 16.82
CA GLN A 195 -6.55 13.70 18.12
C GLN A 195 -5.31 14.59 17.99
N THR A 196 -4.33 14.19 17.18
CA THR A 196 -3.16 15.03 16.90
C THR A 196 -3.54 16.29 16.15
N GLY A 197 -4.51 16.21 15.23
CA GLY A 197 -5.02 17.38 14.51
C GLY A 197 -5.67 18.38 15.44
N ALA A 198 -6.60 17.93 16.30
CA ALA A 198 -7.26 18.77 17.29
C ALA A 198 -6.25 19.37 18.28
N TRP A 199 -5.29 18.58 18.76
CA TRP A 199 -4.27 19.08 19.68
C TRP A 199 -3.43 20.19 19.04
N ILE A 200 -2.99 20.00 17.79
CA ILE A 200 -2.23 21.04 17.07
C ILE A 200 -3.11 22.27 16.85
N ASP A 201 -4.37 22.10 16.49
CA ASP A 201 -5.28 23.23 16.29
C ASP A 201 -5.48 24.07 17.56
N GLU A 202 -5.55 23.42 18.72
CA GLU A 202 -5.72 24.08 20.02
C GLU A 202 -4.43 24.69 20.60
N HIS A 203 -3.25 24.20 20.22
CA HIS A 203 -1.97 24.52 20.88
C HIS A 203 -0.95 25.22 19.98
N THR A 204 -1.28 25.48 18.72
CA THR A 204 -0.40 26.21 17.78
C THR A 204 -1.12 27.36 17.09
N GLU A 205 -0.36 28.41 16.79
CA GLU A 205 -0.86 29.61 16.12
C GLU A 205 -0.89 29.46 14.59
N GLU A 206 -1.68 30.30 13.93
CA GLU A 206 -1.67 30.41 12.47
C GLU A 206 -0.30 30.90 12.00
N GLY A 207 0.49 29.98 11.45
CA GLY A 207 1.87 30.24 10.98
C GLY A 207 2.92 29.33 11.59
N ASP A 208 2.60 28.67 12.71
CA ASP A 208 3.49 27.68 13.33
C ASP A 208 3.76 26.51 12.39
N GLY A 209 5.05 26.19 12.21
CA GLY A 209 5.50 25.16 11.30
C GLY A 209 5.33 23.77 11.90
N ILE A 210 4.67 22.85 11.18
CA ILE A 210 4.42 21.49 11.66
C ILE A 210 5.23 20.47 10.84
N LEU A 211 6.31 19.99 11.45
CA LEU A 211 7.20 18.97 10.92
C LEU A 211 6.57 17.58 11.03
N CYS A 212 6.38 16.88 9.92
CA CYS A 212 5.82 15.52 9.90
C CYS A 212 6.10 14.81 8.57
N MET A 213 5.93 13.48 8.51
CA MET A 213 5.86 12.76 7.23
C MET A 213 4.54 11.99 7.14
N GLN A 214 4.32 11.00 8.02
CA GLN A 214 3.09 10.19 8.03
C GLN A 214 1.82 11.02 8.28
N PHE A 215 1.88 12.04 9.14
CA PHE A 215 0.73 12.88 9.52
C PHE A 215 0.40 14.02 8.55
N SER A 216 1.21 14.22 7.50
CA SER A 216 1.09 15.41 6.64
C SER A 216 -0.29 15.58 6.01
N GLY A 217 -0.90 14.50 5.51
CA GLY A 217 -2.24 14.54 4.92
C GLY A 217 -3.35 14.83 5.94
N SER A 218 -3.31 14.16 7.09
CA SER A 218 -4.28 14.37 8.15
C SER A 218 -4.17 15.75 8.79
N LEU A 219 -2.96 16.25 9.03
CA LEU A 219 -2.76 17.57 9.60
C LEU A 219 -3.19 18.64 8.61
N ARG A 220 -2.90 18.47 7.32
CA ARG A 220 -3.42 19.37 6.28
C ARG A 220 -4.96 19.42 6.25
N TYR A 221 -5.62 18.33 6.59
CA TYR A 221 -7.08 18.24 6.63
C TYR A 221 -7.68 18.82 7.91
N TYR A 222 -7.10 18.52 9.08
CA TYR A 222 -7.63 18.91 10.39
C TYR A 222 -7.14 20.27 10.89
N THR A 223 -6.04 20.78 10.34
CA THR A 223 -5.45 22.05 10.77
C THR A 223 -5.45 23.01 9.60
N GLU A 224 -6.31 24.03 9.70
CA GLU A 224 -6.33 25.11 8.72
C GLU A 224 -5.09 26.00 8.93
N ASN A 225 -4.58 26.55 7.83
CA ASN A 225 -3.52 27.58 7.80
C ASN A 225 -2.17 27.27 8.49
N ARG A 226 -1.89 26.04 8.92
CA ARG A 226 -0.54 25.66 9.39
C ARG A 226 0.36 25.17 8.26
N PRO A 227 1.57 25.75 8.11
CA PRO A 227 2.58 25.23 7.18
C PRO A 227 3.00 23.81 7.57
N ILE A 228 2.81 22.85 6.64
CA ILE A 228 3.27 21.46 6.82
C ILE A 228 4.68 21.32 6.25
N LEU A 229 5.62 20.89 7.09
CA LEU A 229 7.02 20.68 6.76
C LEU A 229 7.31 19.19 6.67
N ARG A 230 7.57 18.68 5.46
CA ARG A 230 7.91 17.28 5.20
C ARG A 230 9.38 17.01 5.45
N PHE A 231 9.73 16.47 6.63
CA PHE A 231 11.14 16.27 7.01
C PHE A 231 11.93 15.40 6.03
N ASP A 232 11.25 14.48 5.32
CA ASP A 232 11.83 13.59 4.32
C ASP A 232 12.24 14.32 3.03
N PHE A 233 11.75 15.54 2.81
CA PHE A 233 12.16 16.42 1.71
C PHE A 233 13.06 17.58 2.15
N LEU A 234 13.38 17.70 3.44
CA LEU A 234 14.26 18.74 3.94
C LEU A 234 15.73 18.32 3.79
N ASP A 235 16.53 19.23 3.25
CA ASP A 235 17.98 19.20 3.33
C ASP A 235 18.47 20.14 4.44
N GLU A 236 19.75 19.99 4.82
CA GLU A 236 20.36 20.77 5.90
C GLU A 236 20.33 22.29 5.65
N PRO A 237 20.59 22.82 4.43
CA PRO A 237 20.42 24.23 4.15
C PRO A 237 18.98 24.73 4.36
N SER A 238 17.98 24.00 3.88
CA SER A 238 16.57 24.37 4.02
C SER A 238 16.15 24.35 5.49
N TRP A 239 16.57 23.33 6.25
CA TRP A 239 16.29 23.26 7.69
C TRP A 239 16.87 24.46 8.43
N ARG A 240 18.13 24.82 8.17
CA ARG A 240 18.76 26.01 8.79
C ARG A 240 18.03 27.30 8.44
N ALA A 241 17.58 27.45 7.20
CA ALA A 241 16.80 28.62 6.78
C ALA A 241 15.43 28.69 7.48
N ILE A 242 14.76 27.55 7.64
CA ILE A 242 13.49 27.44 8.38
C ILE A 242 13.69 27.84 9.85
N VAL A 243 14.68 27.26 10.54
CA VAL A 243 14.96 27.57 11.94
C VAL A 243 15.35 29.03 12.13
N SER A 244 16.16 29.60 11.23
CA SER A 244 16.52 31.02 11.26
C SER A 244 15.31 31.94 11.10
N THR A 245 14.41 31.60 10.18
CA THR A 245 13.16 32.36 9.95
C THR A 245 12.20 32.23 11.13
N ALA A 246 12.08 31.04 11.70
CA ALA A 246 11.26 30.80 12.87
C ALA A 246 11.76 31.59 14.08
N ARG A 247 13.08 31.66 14.29
CA ARG A 247 13.70 32.51 15.31
C ARG A 247 13.41 33.99 15.10
N SER A 248 13.65 34.51 13.90
CA SER A 248 13.50 35.95 13.63
C SER A 248 12.05 36.43 13.72
N LYS A 249 11.11 35.57 13.36
CA LYS A 249 9.67 35.86 13.41
C LYS A 249 8.98 35.38 14.68
N GLN A 250 9.72 34.75 15.59
CA GLN A 250 9.19 34.14 16.82
C GLN A 250 8.06 33.13 16.57
N ILE A 251 8.16 32.38 15.46
CA ILE A 251 7.20 31.35 15.06
C ILE A 251 7.61 30.02 15.70
N GLY A 252 6.64 29.29 16.27
CA GLY A 252 6.85 27.96 16.81
C GLY A 252 7.10 26.92 15.73
N ILE A 253 7.97 25.95 16.02
CA ILE A 253 8.10 24.74 15.23
C ILE A 253 7.73 23.54 16.10
N TYR A 254 6.76 22.76 15.62
CA TYR A 254 6.32 21.53 16.24
C TYR A 254 6.62 20.36 15.32
N ALA A 255 6.79 19.16 15.88
CA ALA A 255 6.90 17.93 15.12
C ALA A 255 5.84 16.94 15.56
N VAL A 256 5.11 16.33 14.63
CA VAL A 256 4.15 15.25 14.90
C VAL A 256 4.68 13.99 14.25
N LEU A 257 5.20 13.09 15.07
CA LEU A 257 5.90 11.90 14.61
C LEU A 257 5.17 10.63 15.01
N TYR A 258 5.07 9.69 14.06
CA TYR A 258 4.64 8.33 14.34
C TYR A 258 5.70 7.59 15.16
N PHE A 259 5.32 6.54 15.89
CA PHE A 259 6.27 5.83 16.76
C PHE A 259 7.52 5.33 15.99
N LEU A 260 7.32 4.82 14.75
CA LEU A 260 8.40 4.37 13.87
C LEU A 260 9.37 5.50 13.47
N GLU A 261 8.88 6.73 13.32
CA GLU A 261 9.69 7.89 12.95
C GLU A 261 10.49 8.41 14.17
N THR A 262 9.98 8.18 15.37
CA THR A 262 10.66 8.52 16.62
C THR A 262 11.76 7.50 16.93
N GLU A 263 11.48 6.21 16.78
CA GLU A 263 12.43 5.13 17.03
C GLU A 263 13.63 5.12 16.06
N SER A 264 13.42 5.51 14.80
CA SER A 264 14.52 5.58 13.83
C SER A 264 15.52 6.69 14.14
N GLY A 265 15.11 7.72 14.88
CA GLY A 265 15.90 8.93 15.15
C GLY A 265 16.18 9.78 13.90
N GLU A 266 15.73 9.37 12.71
CA GLU A 266 16.06 10.07 11.46
C GLU A 266 15.45 11.48 11.44
N ALA A 267 14.19 11.62 11.86
CA ALA A 267 13.47 12.88 11.80
C ALA A 267 14.14 13.97 12.63
N LEU A 268 14.33 13.74 13.94
CA LEU A 268 14.83 14.77 14.86
C LEU A 268 16.36 14.75 15.02
N GLY A 269 17.03 13.65 14.71
CA GLY A 269 18.48 13.51 14.87
C GLY A 269 19.27 13.87 13.61
N ILE A 270 18.72 13.58 12.43
CA ILE A 270 19.45 13.71 11.16
C ILE A 270 18.84 14.81 10.28
N ARG A 271 17.53 14.77 10.06
CA ARG A 271 16.86 15.67 9.10
C ARG A 271 16.54 17.04 9.67
N ALA A 272 16.13 17.08 10.94
CA ALA A 272 15.74 18.30 11.64
C ALA A 272 16.40 18.37 13.04
N PRO A 273 17.75 18.41 13.12
CA PRO A 273 18.46 18.48 14.38
C PRO A 273 18.07 19.72 15.19
N GLY A 274 17.89 19.54 16.50
CA GLY A 274 17.52 20.62 17.43
C GLY A 274 17.26 20.12 18.86
N ASP A 275 17.06 21.06 19.78
CA ASP A 275 16.62 20.77 21.16
C ASP A 275 15.10 20.58 21.16
N TRP A 276 14.66 19.34 21.00
CA TRP A 276 13.24 18.98 20.96
C TRP A 276 12.74 18.54 22.33
N ARG A 277 11.59 19.09 22.73
CA ARG A 277 10.89 18.70 23.97
C ARG A 277 9.56 18.07 23.63
N GLU A 278 9.25 16.95 24.27
CA GLU A 278 7.94 16.32 24.16
C GLU A 278 6.86 17.26 24.71
N ALA A 279 5.86 17.57 23.89
CA ALA A 279 4.73 18.43 24.23
C ALA A 279 3.47 17.62 24.51
N ALA A 280 3.26 16.51 23.78
CA ALA A 280 2.16 15.58 24.00
C ALA A 280 2.50 14.18 23.47
N ARG A 281 1.85 13.16 24.03
CA ARG A 281 1.99 11.76 23.60
C ARG A 281 0.64 11.10 23.45
N PHE A 282 0.48 10.43 22.32
CA PHE A 282 -0.68 9.62 21.94
C PHE A 282 -0.22 8.16 21.73
N PRO A 283 -1.13 7.17 21.65
CA PRO A 283 -0.76 5.77 21.52
C PRO A 283 0.19 5.44 20.36
N TYR A 284 0.08 6.15 19.24
CA TYR A 284 0.89 5.92 18.04
C TYR A 284 1.64 7.16 17.54
N ALA A 285 1.56 8.27 18.27
CA ALA A 285 2.14 9.55 17.85
C ALA A 285 2.73 10.30 19.03
N THR A 286 3.83 11.01 18.80
CA THR A 286 4.40 11.94 19.78
C THR A 286 4.52 13.31 19.13
N VAL A 287 4.11 14.34 19.88
CA VAL A 287 4.25 15.73 19.48
C VAL A 287 5.43 16.32 20.22
N PHE A 288 6.33 16.94 19.48
CA PHE A 288 7.49 17.65 20.00
C PHE A 288 7.40 19.13 19.67
N LYS A 289 8.00 19.96 20.52
CA LYS A 289 8.21 21.38 20.28
C LYS A 289 9.70 21.65 20.22
N LEU A 290 10.14 22.37 19.19
CA LEU A 290 11.52 22.79 19.07
C LEU A 290 11.77 23.98 20.00
N ASN A 291 12.76 23.85 20.86
CA ASN A 291 13.27 24.97 21.64
C ASN A 291 14.17 25.82 20.75
N LEU A 292 13.66 26.96 20.30
CA LEU A 292 14.40 27.83 19.39
C LEU A 292 15.55 28.59 20.07
N GLY A 293 15.57 28.67 21.41
CA GLY A 293 16.49 29.50 22.17
C GLY A 293 16.28 30.99 21.88
N LEU A 294 16.12 31.80 22.92
CA LEU A 294 16.16 33.26 22.76
C LEU A 294 17.63 33.66 22.53
N MET A 295 17.89 34.48 21.51
CA MET A 295 19.10 35.31 21.55
C MET A 295 18.85 36.38 22.60
N ASP A 296 19.66 36.37 23.66
CA ASP A 296 19.95 37.60 24.41
C ASP A 296 20.84 38.53 23.56
#